data_AF-L5MCR3-F1
#
_entry.id   AF-L5MCR3-F1
#
_cell.length_a   1.000
_cell.length_b   1.000
_cell.length_c   1.000
_cell.angle_alpha   90.00
_cell.angle_beta   90.00
_cell.angle_gamma   90.00
#
_symmetry.space_group_name_H-M   'P 1'
#
loop_
_entity.id
_entity.type
_entity.pdbx_description
1 polymer ?
#
loop_
_entity_poly.entity_id
_entity_poly.type
_entity_poly.pdbx_seq_one_letter_code
_entity_poly.pdbx_strand_id
1 'polypeptide(L)'
;MSPDLGWNPQPRFTYEDYQHTAEWLLSHTKHRPQVAVICGSGLGGLTDKLTQTQIFDYSEIPNFPQSTVPGHAGRLVFGVLNGRACVMMQGRFHMYEGYPVWKVTFPVRVFHLLGVDTLVVTNAAGGLNPKFEVGDIMLIRDHINLPGLCGENPLIGPNEERFGVRFPAMSDAYDREMRQKAHSTWKQMGEQRDLQEGTYIMVTGPSFETVAESRMLQKLGADAVGMSTVPEVVVARHCGLRVFGFSLITNKVIMDYESLEKANHEEVLNTGKQASQKLEQFVSILMASIPLPDHAS
;
A
#
# COMPACT_ATOMS: atom_id res chain seq x y z
N MET A 1 45.83 0.68 -8.40
CA MET A 1 44.60 0.41 -9.17
C MET A 1 43.57 -0.11 -8.18
N SER A 2 42.58 0.71 -7.83
CA SER A 2 41.47 0.26 -7.00
C SER A 2 40.65 -0.75 -7.81
N PRO A 3 40.22 -1.88 -7.24
CA PRO A 3 39.25 -2.73 -7.92
C PRO A 3 37.96 -1.93 -8.06
N ASP A 4 37.49 -1.77 -9.30
CA ASP A 4 36.13 -1.36 -9.62
C ASP A 4 35.19 -2.38 -8.95
N LEU A 5 34.70 -2.04 -7.77
CA LEU A 5 33.53 -2.68 -7.20
C LEU A 5 32.38 -2.30 -8.13
N GLY A 6 32.00 -3.22 -9.02
CA GLY A 6 30.97 -3.07 -10.07
C GLY A 6 29.55 -2.81 -9.57
N TRP A 7 29.39 -1.95 -8.56
CA TRP A 7 28.13 -1.32 -8.22
C TRP A 7 27.86 -0.24 -9.25
N ASN A 8 27.17 -0.61 -10.31
CA ASN A 8 26.58 0.34 -11.24
C ASN A 8 25.26 0.80 -10.60
N PRO A 9 25.18 1.98 -9.93
CA PRO A 9 23.92 2.42 -9.36
C PRO A 9 22.92 2.52 -10.50
N GLN A 10 21.87 1.71 -10.46
CA GLN A 10 20.75 1.86 -11.38
C GLN A 10 20.31 3.33 -11.36
N PRO A 11 20.29 4.00 -12.52
CA PRO A 11 19.91 5.40 -12.57
C PRO A 11 18.49 5.53 -12.02
N ARG A 12 18.29 6.50 -11.15
CA ARG A 12 16.96 6.84 -10.62
C ARG A 12 16.10 7.40 -11.74
N PHE A 13 14.79 7.22 -11.60
CA PHE A 13 13.83 7.85 -12.51
C PHE A 13 13.90 9.37 -12.42
N THR A 14 13.94 10.00 -13.59
CA THR A 14 13.75 11.43 -13.81
C THR A 14 12.26 11.77 -13.77
N TYR A 15 11.91 13.05 -13.69
CA TYR A 15 10.50 13.47 -13.80
C TYR A 15 9.90 13.02 -15.14
N GLU A 16 10.70 13.11 -16.19
CA GLU A 16 10.33 12.76 -17.56
C GLU A 16 9.99 11.27 -17.70
N ASP A 17 10.64 10.38 -16.92
CA ASP A 17 10.28 8.97 -16.87
C ASP A 17 8.87 8.73 -16.32
N TYR A 18 8.49 9.46 -15.26
CA TYR A 18 7.14 9.38 -14.69
C TYR A 18 6.10 9.98 -15.64
N GLN A 19 6.42 11.13 -16.25
CA GLN A 19 5.56 11.82 -17.20
C GLN A 19 5.30 10.95 -18.43
N HIS A 20 6.34 10.35 -19.01
CA HIS A 20 6.21 9.46 -20.16
C HIS A 20 5.29 8.28 -19.85
N THR A 21 5.45 7.62 -18.70
CA THR A 21 4.57 6.52 -18.30
C THR A 21 3.12 6.99 -18.11
N ALA A 22 2.90 8.14 -17.48
CA ALA A 22 1.56 8.70 -17.28
C ALA A 22 0.89 9.06 -18.61
N GLU A 23 1.60 9.71 -19.53
CA GLU A 23 1.10 10.07 -20.87
C GLU A 23 0.80 8.83 -21.72
N TRP A 24 1.65 7.81 -21.63
CA TRP A 24 1.40 6.51 -22.26
C TRP A 24 0.08 5.92 -21.72
N LEU A 25 -0.13 5.85 -20.41
CA LEU A 25 -1.39 5.35 -19.85
C LEU A 25 -2.60 6.21 -20.29
N LEU A 26 -2.50 7.55 -20.22
CA LEU A 26 -3.59 8.47 -20.59
C LEU A 26 -3.98 8.40 -22.08
N SER A 27 -3.04 8.03 -22.95
CA SER A 27 -3.29 7.81 -24.39
C SER A 27 -3.85 6.42 -24.69
N HIS A 28 -3.62 5.44 -23.80
CA HIS A 28 -4.09 4.07 -23.98
C HIS A 28 -5.38 3.75 -23.23
N THR A 29 -5.85 4.63 -22.33
CA THR A 29 -7.16 4.50 -21.66
C THR A 29 -8.00 5.78 -21.71
N LYS A 30 -9.33 5.60 -21.75
CA LYS A 30 -10.30 6.69 -21.56
C LYS A 30 -10.58 6.99 -20.09
N HIS A 31 -10.19 6.12 -19.18
CA HIS A 31 -10.38 6.35 -17.74
C HIS A 31 -9.52 7.51 -17.25
N ARG A 32 -10.07 8.31 -16.34
CA ARG A 32 -9.37 9.36 -15.59
C ARG A 32 -9.59 9.07 -14.11
N PRO A 33 -8.74 8.23 -13.50
CA PRO A 33 -8.97 7.75 -12.15
C PRO A 33 -8.82 8.88 -11.14
N GLN A 34 -9.76 8.97 -10.20
CA GLN A 34 -9.66 9.85 -9.05
C GLN A 34 -8.96 9.15 -7.88
N VAL A 35 -9.17 7.84 -7.75
CA VAL A 35 -8.68 7.02 -6.65
C VAL A 35 -7.73 5.95 -7.16
N ALA A 36 -6.53 5.87 -6.60
CA ALA A 36 -5.65 4.73 -6.77
C ALA A 36 -5.81 3.76 -5.60
N VAL A 37 -5.86 2.45 -5.86
CA VAL A 37 -5.84 1.42 -4.82
C VAL A 37 -4.66 0.48 -5.03
N ILE A 38 -3.86 0.26 -3.99
CA ILE A 38 -2.76 -0.71 -4.04
C ILE A 38 -3.19 -1.96 -3.27
N CYS A 39 -3.43 -3.05 -4.00
CA CYS A 39 -3.88 -4.31 -3.44
C CYS A 39 -2.68 -5.13 -2.93
N GLY A 40 -2.67 -5.41 -1.62
CA GLY A 40 -1.70 -6.30 -1.00
C GLY A 40 -1.95 -7.78 -1.21
N SER A 41 -1.10 -8.60 -0.60
CA SER A 41 -1.19 -10.07 -0.68
C SER A 41 -2.56 -10.57 -0.24
N GLY A 42 -3.19 -11.41 -1.07
CA GLY A 42 -4.54 -11.94 -0.81
C GLY A 42 -5.69 -10.96 -1.04
N LEU A 43 -5.42 -9.70 -1.42
CA LEU A 43 -6.42 -8.65 -1.63
C LEU A 43 -6.63 -8.29 -3.11
N GLY A 44 -6.03 -9.08 -4.01
CA GLY A 44 -6.13 -8.87 -5.46
C GLY A 44 -7.55 -9.05 -6.02
N GLY A 45 -8.44 -9.77 -5.32
CA GLY A 45 -9.85 -9.95 -5.73
C GLY A 45 -10.67 -8.67 -5.74
N LEU A 46 -10.18 -7.59 -5.12
CA LEU A 46 -10.87 -6.28 -5.17
C LEU A 46 -11.08 -5.76 -6.60
N THR A 47 -10.17 -6.10 -7.52
CA THR A 47 -10.31 -5.70 -8.93
C THR A 47 -11.53 -6.34 -9.61
N ASP A 48 -12.02 -7.46 -9.10
CA ASP A 48 -13.16 -8.20 -9.69
C ASP A 48 -14.48 -7.45 -9.47
N LYS A 49 -14.49 -6.44 -8.59
CA LYS A 49 -15.63 -5.54 -8.35
C LYS A 49 -15.62 -4.30 -9.23
N LEU A 50 -14.55 -4.06 -9.97
CA LEU A 50 -14.53 -2.96 -10.94
C LEU A 50 -15.48 -3.29 -12.09
N THR A 51 -16.19 -2.26 -12.53
CA THR A 51 -16.95 -2.27 -13.78
C THR A 51 -16.22 -1.45 -14.84
N GLN A 52 -16.55 -1.67 -16.12
CA GLN A 52 -15.90 -0.98 -17.24
C GLN A 52 -14.37 -1.13 -17.19
N THR A 53 -13.89 -2.36 -16.99
CA THR A 53 -12.47 -2.58 -16.72
C THR A 53 -11.61 -2.44 -17.97
N GLN A 54 -10.44 -1.84 -17.80
CA GLN A 54 -9.34 -1.92 -18.74
C GLN A 54 -8.08 -2.33 -17.98
N ILE A 55 -7.49 -3.44 -18.40
CA ILE A 55 -6.38 -4.09 -17.70
C ILE A 55 -5.11 -3.81 -18.49
N PHE A 56 -4.04 -3.48 -17.77
CA PHE A 56 -2.69 -3.44 -18.30
C PHE A 56 -1.77 -4.37 -17.51
N ASP A 57 -1.01 -5.25 -18.17
CA ASP A 57 0.05 -5.99 -17.47
C ASP A 57 1.22 -5.04 -17.17
N TYR A 58 1.91 -5.17 -16.04
CA TYR A 58 3.03 -4.26 -15.73
C TYR A 58 4.15 -4.31 -16.78
N SER A 59 4.30 -5.44 -17.48
CA SER A 59 5.32 -5.64 -18.52
C SER A 59 5.12 -4.81 -19.79
N GLU A 60 3.91 -4.33 -20.07
CA GLU A 60 3.65 -3.46 -21.23
C GLU A 60 3.72 -1.97 -20.91
N ILE A 61 3.69 -1.61 -19.62
CA ILE A 61 3.72 -0.21 -19.19
C ILE A 61 5.18 0.26 -19.16
N PRO A 62 5.55 1.35 -19.86
CA PRO A 62 6.91 1.88 -19.85
C PRO A 62 7.40 2.16 -18.43
N ASN A 63 8.68 1.86 -18.16
CA ASN A 63 9.37 2.07 -16.89
C ASN A 63 8.83 1.31 -15.67
N PHE A 64 7.70 0.60 -15.81
CA PHE A 64 7.02 -0.03 -14.68
C PHE A 64 7.83 -1.23 -14.14
N PRO A 65 7.92 -1.40 -12.81
CA PRO A 65 8.53 -2.58 -12.21
C PRO A 65 7.69 -3.85 -12.48
N GLN A 66 8.32 -5.02 -12.37
CA GLN A 66 7.62 -6.31 -12.48
C GLN A 66 7.42 -6.94 -11.12
N SER A 67 6.26 -7.57 -10.87
CA SER A 67 6.04 -8.28 -9.61
C SER A 67 6.66 -9.67 -9.67
N THR A 68 7.36 -10.10 -8.62
CA THR A 68 7.97 -11.44 -8.57
C THR A 68 7.41 -12.32 -7.45
N VAL A 69 6.68 -11.73 -6.49
CA VAL A 69 6.03 -12.44 -5.38
C VAL A 69 4.78 -13.23 -5.82
N PRO A 70 4.63 -14.50 -5.42
CA PRO A 70 3.40 -15.27 -5.63
C PRO A 70 2.16 -14.58 -5.05
N GLY A 71 1.04 -14.63 -5.77
CA GLY A 71 -0.21 -13.95 -5.39
C GLY A 71 -0.30 -12.49 -5.82
N HIS A 72 0.74 -11.95 -6.45
CA HIS A 72 0.71 -10.64 -7.11
C HIS A 72 0.58 -10.85 -8.62
N ALA A 73 -0.58 -10.52 -9.19
CA ALA A 73 -0.86 -10.78 -10.60
C ALA A 73 -0.01 -9.91 -11.55
N GLY A 74 0.49 -8.77 -11.06
CA GLY A 74 1.36 -7.89 -11.83
C GLY A 74 0.59 -7.06 -12.87
N ARG A 75 -0.58 -6.51 -12.48
CA ARG A 75 -1.51 -5.81 -13.38
C ARG A 75 -1.97 -4.49 -12.82
N LEU A 76 -2.14 -3.51 -13.70
CA LEU A 76 -2.78 -2.23 -13.44
C LEU A 76 -4.19 -2.24 -14.02
N VAL A 77 -5.22 -2.19 -13.18
CA VAL A 77 -6.63 -2.32 -13.59
C VAL A 77 -7.35 -0.99 -13.42
N PHE A 78 -7.72 -0.36 -14.53
CA PHE A 78 -8.60 0.79 -14.54
C PHE A 78 -10.05 0.33 -14.54
N GLY A 79 -10.94 1.10 -13.94
CA GLY A 79 -12.38 0.84 -13.99
C GLY A 79 -13.17 1.76 -13.08
N VAL A 80 -14.40 1.36 -12.78
CA VAL A 80 -15.32 2.07 -11.89
C VAL A 80 -15.72 1.20 -10.72
N LEU A 81 -15.42 1.63 -9.49
CA LEU A 81 -15.85 0.98 -8.25
C LEU A 81 -16.86 1.88 -7.53
N ASN A 82 -18.10 1.39 -7.37
CA ASN A 82 -19.18 2.11 -6.70
C ASN A 82 -19.33 3.58 -7.14
N GLY A 83 -19.31 3.81 -8.46
CA GLY A 83 -19.43 5.13 -9.07
C GLY A 83 -18.13 5.96 -9.11
N ARG A 84 -17.01 5.46 -8.59
CA ARG A 84 -15.70 6.15 -8.62
C ARG A 84 -14.78 5.57 -9.67
N ALA A 85 -14.20 6.45 -10.48
CA ALA A 85 -13.14 6.07 -11.41
C ALA A 85 -11.88 5.72 -10.61
N CYS A 86 -11.43 4.48 -10.75
CA CYS A 86 -10.31 3.93 -10.00
C CYS A 86 -9.22 3.40 -10.93
N VAL A 87 -8.00 3.40 -10.42
CA VAL A 87 -6.89 2.59 -10.92
C VAL A 87 -6.39 1.70 -9.79
N MET A 88 -6.25 0.40 -10.04
CA MET A 88 -5.88 -0.57 -9.02
C MET A 88 -4.61 -1.31 -9.40
N MET A 89 -3.62 -1.33 -8.50
CA MET A 89 -2.48 -2.23 -8.60
C MET A 89 -2.87 -3.60 -8.06
N GLN A 90 -3.03 -4.58 -8.96
CA GLN A 90 -3.27 -5.97 -8.61
C GLN A 90 -1.93 -6.67 -8.32
N GLY A 91 -1.40 -6.37 -7.13
CA GLY A 91 -0.07 -6.75 -6.69
C GLY A 91 0.86 -5.54 -6.66
N ARG A 92 1.58 -5.37 -5.56
CA ARG A 92 2.61 -4.35 -5.36
C ARG A 92 4.03 -4.90 -5.46
N PHE A 93 4.99 -4.00 -5.30
CA PHE A 93 6.42 -4.30 -5.22
C PHE A 93 6.91 -4.19 -3.78
N HIS A 94 8.00 -4.89 -3.47
CA HIS A 94 8.60 -4.90 -2.15
C HIS A 94 10.12 -4.76 -2.21
N MET A 95 10.70 -4.20 -1.15
CA MET A 95 12.15 -4.08 -1.05
C MET A 95 12.84 -5.45 -0.98
N TYR A 96 12.22 -6.44 -0.34
CA TYR A 96 12.77 -7.80 -0.25
C TYR A 96 12.82 -8.53 -1.61
N GLU A 97 12.14 -8.03 -2.65
CA GLU A 97 12.29 -8.51 -4.03
C GLU A 97 13.62 -8.04 -4.66
N GLY A 98 14.41 -7.23 -3.94
CA GLY A 98 15.64 -6.60 -4.42
C GLY A 98 15.41 -5.25 -5.08
N TYR A 99 14.18 -4.73 -5.05
CA TYR A 99 13.90 -3.42 -5.61
C TYR A 99 14.36 -2.30 -4.69
N PRO A 100 15.06 -1.29 -5.24
CA PRO A 100 15.32 -0.08 -4.48
C PRO A 100 14.00 0.64 -4.21
N VAL A 101 13.92 1.33 -3.07
CA VAL A 101 12.66 1.92 -2.57
C VAL A 101 12.02 2.90 -3.58
N TRP A 102 12.81 3.62 -4.37
CA TRP A 102 12.31 4.52 -5.42
C TRP A 102 11.63 3.79 -6.60
N LYS A 103 11.97 2.51 -6.82
CA LYS A 103 11.32 1.64 -7.80
C LYS A 103 10.02 1.06 -7.24
N VAL A 104 10.04 0.67 -5.97
CA VAL A 104 8.82 0.24 -5.24
C VAL A 104 7.73 1.31 -5.32
N THR A 105 8.10 2.57 -5.14
CA THR A 105 7.15 3.69 -5.10
C THR A 105 6.90 4.35 -6.45
N PHE A 106 7.48 3.83 -7.54
CA PHE A 106 7.35 4.42 -8.88
C PHE A 106 5.88 4.69 -9.28
N PRO A 107 4.94 3.74 -9.11
CA PRO A 107 3.54 3.92 -9.51
C PRO A 107 2.83 5.09 -8.83
N VAL A 108 3.21 5.44 -7.60
CA VAL A 108 2.52 6.50 -6.84
C VAL A 108 2.68 7.86 -7.50
N ARG A 109 3.86 8.17 -8.02
CA ARG A 109 4.10 9.39 -8.80
C ARG A 109 3.39 9.37 -10.15
N VAL A 110 3.31 8.20 -10.78
CA VAL A 110 2.50 8.03 -12.00
C VAL A 110 1.03 8.33 -11.69
N PHE A 111 0.46 7.80 -10.59
CA PHE A 111 -0.93 8.07 -10.19
C PHE A 111 -1.20 9.56 -9.99
N HIS A 112 -0.29 10.26 -9.30
CA HIS A 112 -0.38 11.71 -9.17
C HIS A 112 -0.47 12.40 -10.55
N LEU A 113 0.39 12.04 -11.51
CA LEU A 113 0.36 12.60 -12.86
C LEU A 113 -0.86 12.17 -13.69
N LEU A 114 -1.51 11.05 -13.35
CA LEU A 114 -2.80 10.66 -13.93
C LEU A 114 -3.99 11.51 -13.41
N GLY A 115 -3.76 12.35 -12.41
CA GLY A 115 -4.80 13.17 -11.76
C GLY A 115 -5.49 12.49 -10.58
N VAL A 116 -4.92 11.40 -10.05
CA VAL A 116 -5.40 10.79 -8.80
C VAL A 116 -5.21 11.79 -7.66
N ASP A 117 -6.21 11.91 -6.78
CA ASP A 117 -6.16 12.75 -5.59
C ASP A 117 -6.13 11.96 -4.27
N THR A 118 -6.50 10.67 -4.34
CA THR A 118 -6.63 9.80 -3.18
C THR A 118 -5.98 8.44 -3.44
N LEU A 119 -5.09 8.04 -2.54
CA LEU A 119 -4.47 6.72 -2.52
C LEU A 119 -5.04 5.88 -1.38
N VAL A 120 -5.51 4.68 -1.72
CA VAL A 120 -5.89 3.64 -0.75
C VAL A 120 -4.84 2.55 -0.76
N VAL A 121 -4.15 2.34 0.36
CA VAL A 121 -3.15 1.28 0.51
C VAL A 121 -3.70 0.14 1.35
N THR A 122 -3.59 -1.08 0.83
CA THR A 122 -4.05 -2.28 1.55
C THR A 122 -2.90 -3.24 1.72
N ASN A 123 -2.79 -3.93 2.85
CA ASN A 123 -1.77 -4.95 3.05
C ASN A 123 -2.26 -6.10 3.93
N ALA A 124 -1.55 -7.23 3.86
CA ALA A 124 -1.57 -8.24 4.90
C ALA A 124 -0.52 -7.87 5.96
N ALA A 125 -0.84 -8.12 7.22
CA ALA A 125 0.04 -7.83 8.35
C ALA A 125 -0.08 -8.89 9.45
N GLY A 126 1.02 -9.10 10.18
CA GLY A 126 1.01 -9.85 11.43
C GLY A 126 0.50 -8.97 12.57
N GLY A 127 -0.42 -9.49 13.38
CA GLY A 127 -0.93 -8.80 14.57
C GLY A 127 0.06 -8.85 15.73
N LEU A 128 0.54 -7.69 16.17
CA LEU A 128 1.35 -7.52 17.39
C LEU A 128 0.47 -7.17 18.60
N ASN A 129 -0.66 -6.50 18.37
CA ASN A 129 -1.63 -6.21 19.42
C ASN A 129 -2.38 -7.48 19.81
N PRO A 130 -2.31 -7.94 21.07
CA PRO A 130 -2.92 -9.21 21.49
C PRO A 130 -4.45 -9.21 21.43
N LYS A 131 -5.09 -8.05 21.23
CA LYS A 131 -6.54 -7.95 21.05
C LYS A 131 -7.00 -8.25 19.62
N PHE A 132 -6.07 -8.23 18.66
CA PHE A 132 -6.39 -8.51 17.27
C PHE A 132 -6.50 -10.00 17.03
N GLU A 133 -7.45 -10.37 16.18
CA GLU A 133 -7.67 -11.73 15.71
C GLU A 133 -7.35 -11.85 14.22
N VAL A 134 -7.02 -13.06 13.79
CA VAL A 134 -6.86 -13.35 12.36
C VAL A 134 -8.19 -13.07 11.64
N GLY A 135 -8.12 -12.32 10.55
CA GLY A 135 -9.28 -11.83 9.79
C GLY A 135 -9.76 -10.44 10.21
N ASP A 136 -9.23 -9.85 11.30
CA ASP A 136 -9.54 -8.46 11.63
C ASP A 136 -8.99 -7.50 10.56
N ILE A 137 -9.71 -6.40 10.36
CA ILE A 137 -9.25 -5.27 9.56
C ILE A 137 -8.83 -4.16 10.52
N MET A 138 -7.57 -3.75 10.42
CA MET A 138 -7.00 -2.64 11.17
C MET A 138 -6.83 -1.43 10.27
N LEU A 139 -7.56 -0.35 10.55
CA LEU A 139 -7.25 0.96 9.97
C LEU A 139 -5.87 1.41 10.41
N ILE A 140 -5.06 1.86 9.46
CA ILE A 140 -3.75 2.42 9.74
C ILE A 140 -3.97 3.87 10.17
N ARG A 141 -3.86 4.13 11.46
CA ARG A 141 -3.89 5.48 12.04
C ARG A 141 -2.56 6.19 11.84
N ASP A 142 -1.47 5.44 11.95
CA ASP A 142 -0.11 5.94 11.87
C ASP A 142 0.84 4.81 11.46
N HIS A 143 2.11 5.15 11.17
CA HIS A 143 3.15 4.16 10.93
C HIS A 143 4.47 4.44 11.63
N ILE A 144 5.25 3.38 11.78
CA ILE A 144 6.68 3.46 12.11
C ILE A 144 7.48 2.97 10.89
N ASN A 145 8.30 3.85 10.34
CA ASN A 145 9.13 3.58 9.16
C ASN A 145 10.55 3.15 9.57
N LEU A 146 10.72 1.90 10.05
CA LEU A 146 12.06 1.43 10.46
C LEU A 146 13.11 1.52 9.33
N PRO A 147 12.82 1.11 8.07
CA PRO A 147 13.78 1.30 6.98
C PRO A 147 14.14 2.77 6.78
N GLY A 148 13.15 3.67 6.86
CA GLY A 148 13.37 5.11 6.73
C GLY A 148 14.29 5.70 7.80
N LEU A 149 14.25 5.20 9.04
CA LEU A 149 15.17 5.62 10.10
C LEU A 149 16.63 5.24 9.81
N CYS A 150 16.85 4.20 9.00
CA CYS A 150 18.16 3.71 8.60
C CYS A 150 18.62 4.23 7.21
N GLY A 151 17.88 5.14 6.60
CA GLY A 151 18.23 5.69 5.29
C GLY A 151 17.67 4.94 4.09
N GLU A 152 16.66 4.09 4.27
CA GLU A 152 15.88 3.49 3.17
C GLU A 152 14.55 4.25 3.01
N ASN A 153 14.64 5.53 2.67
CA ASN A 153 13.50 6.41 2.44
C ASN A 153 13.39 6.77 0.95
N PRO A 154 12.19 6.69 0.33
CA PRO A 154 12.01 6.98 -1.11
C PRO A 154 12.36 8.42 -1.52
N LEU A 155 12.47 9.34 -0.56
CA LEU A 155 12.78 10.76 -0.80
C LEU A 155 14.27 11.10 -0.60
N ILE A 156 15.13 10.13 -0.28
CA ILE A 156 16.58 10.33 -0.24
C ILE A 156 17.09 10.69 -1.62
N GLY A 157 18.10 11.56 -1.74
CA GLY A 157 18.62 12.07 -3.01
C GLY A 157 18.14 13.51 -3.28
N PRO A 158 18.35 14.07 -4.47
CA PRO A 158 17.81 15.39 -4.86
C PRO A 158 16.28 15.41 -4.80
N ASN A 159 15.70 16.54 -4.39
CA ASN A 159 14.25 16.72 -4.41
C ASN A 159 13.77 17.19 -5.79
N GLU A 160 12.64 16.67 -6.23
CA GLU A 160 11.94 17.13 -7.43
C GLU A 160 10.76 18.01 -6.97
N GLU A 161 10.97 19.33 -7.01
CA GLU A 161 10.01 20.33 -6.52
C GLU A 161 8.68 20.28 -7.30
N ARG A 162 8.67 19.74 -8.53
CA ARG A 162 7.43 19.51 -9.30
C ARG A 162 6.49 18.50 -8.63
N PHE A 163 7.00 17.58 -7.81
CA PHE A 163 6.17 16.67 -7.03
C PHE A 163 5.82 17.24 -5.67
N GLY A 164 6.78 17.83 -4.95
CA GLY A 164 6.50 18.37 -3.63
C GLY A 164 7.74 18.87 -2.90
N VAL A 165 7.53 19.33 -1.67
CA VAL A 165 8.55 19.99 -0.85
C VAL A 165 9.67 19.04 -0.42
N ARG A 166 10.84 19.60 -0.13
CA ARG A 166 12.01 18.84 0.35
C ARG A 166 11.76 18.05 1.63
N PHE A 167 10.98 18.61 2.56
CA PHE A 167 10.75 18.06 3.90
C PHE A 167 9.25 17.94 4.17
N PRO A 168 8.56 16.92 3.62
CA PRO A 168 7.14 16.73 3.86
C PRO A 168 6.89 16.26 5.30
N ALA A 169 5.86 16.81 5.93
CA ALA A 169 5.37 16.30 7.22
C ALA A 169 4.59 15.00 7.01
N MET A 170 4.70 14.08 7.98
CA MET A 170 3.99 12.79 7.97
C MET A 170 3.03 12.62 9.15
N SER A 171 2.95 13.60 10.05
CA SER A 171 2.06 13.55 11.24
C SER A 171 0.57 13.51 10.89
N ASP A 172 0.22 13.86 9.66
CA ASP A 172 -1.14 13.83 9.12
C ASP A 172 -1.28 12.83 7.95
N ALA A 173 -0.36 11.86 7.84
CA ALA A 173 -0.25 11.01 6.66
C ALA A 173 -1.53 10.22 6.37
N TYR A 174 -2.23 9.74 7.39
CA TYR A 174 -3.47 8.98 7.23
C TYR A 174 -4.69 9.84 7.54
N ASP A 175 -5.48 10.10 6.49
CA ASP A 175 -6.58 11.06 6.50
C ASP A 175 -7.58 10.77 7.62
N ARG A 176 -7.76 11.77 8.49
CA ARG A 176 -8.61 11.65 9.68
C ARG A 176 -10.08 11.47 9.34
N GLU A 177 -10.57 12.19 8.33
CA GLU A 177 -11.99 12.14 7.96
C GLU A 177 -12.34 10.81 7.33
N MET A 178 -11.46 10.26 6.48
CA MET A 178 -11.64 8.93 5.90
C MET A 178 -11.65 7.83 6.97
N ARG A 179 -10.79 7.92 8.00
CA ARG A 179 -10.82 6.97 9.12
C ARG A 179 -12.12 7.05 9.92
N GLN A 180 -12.63 8.25 10.18
CA GLN A 180 -13.92 8.43 10.86
C GLN A 180 -15.10 7.88 10.04
N LYS A 181 -15.09 8.12 8.72
CA LYS A 181 -16.07 7.57 7.78
C LYS A 181 -15.99 6.05 7.73
N ALA A 182 -14.79 5.47 7.72
CA ALA A 182 -14.58 4.03 7.75
C ALA A 182 -15.20 3.36 8.98
N HIS A 183 -14.97 3.90 10.18
CA HIS A 183 -15.64 3.42 11.40
C HIS A 183 -17.16 3.51 11.33
N SER A 184 -17.68 4.63 10.80
CA SER A 184 -19.12 4.84 10.62
C SER A 184 -19.73 3.84 9.63
N THR A 185 -19.07 3.63 8.50
CA THR A 185 -19.44 2.65 7.47
C THR A 185 -19.44 1.24 8.04
N TRP A 186 -18.41 0.86 8.78
CA TRP A 186 -18.32 -0.46 9.38
C TRP A 186 -19.45 -0.74 10.37
N LYS A 187 -19.78 0.24 11.22
CA LYS A 187 -20.91 0.14 12.14
C LYS A 187 -22.24 -0.02 11.41
N GLN A 188 -22.41 0.65 10.26
CA GLN A 188 -23.61 0.53 9.43
C GLN A 188 -23.71 -0.83 8.74
N MET A 189 -22.58 -1.48 8.43
CA MET A 189 -22.57 -2.84 7.90
C MET A 189 -23.04 -3.89 8.92
N GLY A 190 -23.10 -3.55 10.22
CA GLY A 190 -23.60 -4.44 11.27
C GLY A 190 -22.66 -5.62 11.58
N GLU A 191 -21.36 -5.45 11.32
CA GLU A 191 -20.35 -6.47 11.56
C GLU A 191 -20.21 -6.80 13.06
N GLN A 192 -20.06 -8.09 13.38
CA GLN A 192 -19.95 -8.55 14.76
C GLN A 192 -18.62 -8.19 15.42
N ARG A 193 -17.53 -8.20 14.65
CA ARG A 193 -16.19 -7.77 15.08
C ARG A 193 -16.04 -6.29 14.78
N ASP A 194 -15.63 -5.51 15.77
CA ASP A 194 -15.32 -4.09 15.59
C ASP A 194 -14.16 -3.89 14.62
N LEU A 195 -14.20 -2.77 13.89
CA LEU A 195 -13.08 -2.33 13.06
C LEU A 195 -11.94 -1.89 13.97
N GLN A 196 -10.76 -2.49 13.77
CA GLN A 196 -9.59 -2.16 14.57
C GLN A 196 -8.94 -0.89 14.02
N GLU A 197 -8.13 -0.22 14.85
CA GLU A 197 -7.34 0.94 14.43
C GLU A 197 -6.04 1.00 15.23
N GLY A 198 -4.91 1.19 14.54
CA GLY A 198 -3.61 1.09 15.17
C GLY A 198 -2.45 1.63 14.34
N THR A 199 -1.24 1.43 14.85
CA THR A 199 0.03 1.83 14.23
C THR A 199 0.64 0.65 13.47
N TYR A 200 0.89 0.84 12.17
CA TYR A 200 1.57 -0.15 11.33
C TYR A 200 3.09 0.07 11.35
N ILE A 201 3.89 -0.97 11.63
CA ILE A 201 5.35 -0.90 11.52
C ILE A 201 5.82 -1.63 10.28
N MET A 202 6.59 -0.93 9.44
CA MET A 202 7.26 -1.56 8.32
C MET A 202 8.61 -2.13 8.77
N VAL A 203 8.85 -3.40 8.43
CA VAL A 203 10.18 -4.03 8.38
C VAL A 203 10.50 -4.40 6.93
N THR A 204 11.76 -4.65 6.59
CA THR A 204 12.13 -4.94 5.19
C THR A 204 11.78 -6.38 4.77
N GLY A 205 11.89 -7.36 5.66
CA GLY A 205 11.77 -8.79 5.31
C GLY A 205 13.00 -9.33 4.56
N PRO A 206 12.92 -10.54 3.93
CA PRO A 206 11.72 -11.35 3.74
C PRO A 206 11.43 -12.34 4.89
N SER A 207 12.37 -12.55 5.82
CA SER A 207 12.13 -13.40 6.99
C SER A 207 11.06 -12.76 7.88
N PHE A 208 10.15 -13.58 8.42
CA PHE A 208 9.27 -13.18 9.50
C PHE A 208 10.07 -12.91 10.78
N GLU A 209 9.43 -12.23 11.73
CA GLU A 209 10.03 -11.79 12.97
C GLU A 209 10.35 -12.98 13.90
N THR A 210 11.50 -12.90 14.58
CA THR A 210 11.78 -13.70 15.77
C THR A 210 10.95 -13.21 16.96
N VAL A 211 10.75 -14.05 17.98
CA VAL A 211 10.03 -13.65 19.22
C VAL A 211 10.62 -12.39 19.87
N ALA A 212 11.95 -12.23 19.83
CA ALA A 212 12.61 -11.04 20.38
C ALA A 212 12.29 -9.78 19.58
N GLU A 213 12.30 -9.86 18.25
CA GLU A 213 11.91 -8.78 17.35
C GLU A 213 10.42 -8.45 17.53
N SER A 214 9.53 -9.43 17.56
CA SER A 214 8.09 -9.24 17.80
C SER A 214 7.83 -8.45 19.09
N ARG A 215 8.48 -8.84 20.19
CA ARG A 215 8.38 -8.13 21.48
C ARG A 215 8.95 -6.71 21.42
N MET A 216 10.04 -6.52 20.68
CA MET A 216 10.62 -5.18 20.46
C MET A 216 9.62 -4.30 19.69
N LEU A 217 9.07 -4.77 18.58
CA LEU A 217 8.12 -4.01 17.76
C LEU A 217 6.86 -3.66 18.54
N GLN A 218 6.34 -4.59 19.35
CA GLN A 218 5.21 -4.31 20.26
C GLN A 218 5.58 -3.22 21.28
N LYS A 219 6.77 -3.28 21.89
CA LYS A 219 7.25 -2.25 22.84
C LYS A 219 7.45 -0.88 22.19
N LEU A 220 7.74 -0.83 20.89
CA LEU A 220 7.78 0.42 20.12
C LEU A 220 6.39 1.01 19.87
N GLY A 221 5.31 0.32 20.26
CA GLY A 221 3.93 0.78 20.13
C GLY A 221 3.29 0.43 18.80
N ALA A 222 3.83 -0.55 18.06
CA ALA A 222 3.21 -1.06 16.85
C ALA A 222 2.10 -2.07 17.17
N ASP A 223 1.00 -1.98 16.43
CA ASP A 223 -0.15 -2.87 16.55
C ASP A 223 -0.14 -3.98 15.48
N ALA A 224 0.42 -3.68 14.31
CA ALA A 224 0.62 -4.64 13.24
C ALA A 224 1.96 -4.43 12.54
N VAL A 225 2.58 -5.51 12.07
CA VAL A 225 3.85 -5.50 11.33
C VAL A 225 3.65 -6.01 9.91
N GLY A 226 4.32 -5.41 8.94
CA GLY A 226 4.45 -5.98 7.61
C GLY A 226 5.60 -5.37 6.82
N MET A 227 5.63 -5.68 5.52
CA MET A 227 6.81 -5.48 4.68
C MET A 227 6.58 -4.51 3.51
N SER A 228 5.59 -3.61 3.61
CA SER A 228 5.18 -2.77 2.49
C SER A 228 4.57 -1.44 2.94
N THR A 229 3.81 -0.78 2.05
CA THR A 229 2.89 0.32 2.34
C THR A 229 3.56 1.64 2.70
N VAL A 230 4.39 1.69 3.73
CA VAL A 230 4.97 2.94 4.24
C VAL A 230 5.72 3.75 3.16
N PRO A 231 6.51 3.17 2.24
CA PRO A 231 7.17 3.93 1.18
C PRO A 231 6.15 4.56 0.21
N GLU A 232 5.09 3.82 -0.12
CA GLU A 232 4.00 4.30 -0.99
C GLU A 232 3.31 5.50 -0.34
N VAL A 233 3.05 5.43 0.96
CA VAL A 233 2.44 6.52 1.75
C VAL A 233 3.35 7.74 1.81
N VAL A 234 4.65 7.58 2.05
CA VAL A 234 5.62 8.69 2.08
C VAL A 234 5.62 9.44 0.74
N VAL A 235 5.68 8.74 -0.38
CA VAL A 235 5.65 9.38 -1.71
C VAL A 235 4.30 9.99 -2.01
N ALA A 236 3.20 9.36 -1.58
CA ALA A 236 1.87 9.89 -1.79
C ALA A 236 1.67 11.22 -1.06
N ARG A 237 2.08 11.29 0.21
CA ARG A 237 2.04 12.53 0.99
C ARG A 237 2.99 13.59 0.45
N HIS A 238 4.17 13.19 -0.04
CA HIS A 238 5.10 14.10 -0.71
C HIS A 238 4.45 14.82 -1.90
N CYS A 239 3.69 14.09 -2.73
CA CYS A 239 2.97 14.68 -3.88
C CYS A 239 1.53 15.13 -3.58
N GLY A 240 1.18 15.29 -2.30
CA GLY A 240 -0.09 15.89 -1.88
C GLY A 240 -1.32 15.00 -2.01
N LEU A 241 -1.16 13.70 -2.28
CA LEU A 241 -2.29 12.76 -2.28
C LEU A 241 -2.89 12.64 -0.87
N ARG A 242 -4.22 12.57 -0.80
CA ARG A 242 -4.93 12.07 0.38
C ARG A 242 -4.64 10.58 0.51
N VAL A 243 -4.37 10.09 1.72
CA VAL A 243 -4.07 8.67 1.94
C VAL A 243 -5.03 8.07 2.96
N PHE A 244 -5.55 6.90 2.62
CA PHE A 244 -6.24 6.01 3.55
C PHE A 244 -5.60 4.62 3.47
N GLY A 245 -5.48 3.93 4.60
CA GLY A 245 -4.82 2.64 4.63
C GLY A 245 -5.43 1.70 5.66
N PHE A 246 -5.37 0.41 5.35
CA PHE A 246 -5.74 -0.64 6.29
C PHE A 246 -4.90 -1.90 6.08
N SER A 247 -4.76 -2.66 7.16
CA SER A 247 -4.14 -3.97 7.19
C SER A 247 -5.19 -5.04 7.46
N LEU A 248 -5.17 -6.12 6.70
CA LEU A 248 -5.80 -7.37 7.09
C LEU A 248 -4.84 -8.11 8.03
N ILE A 249 -5.28 -8.41 9.24
CA ILE A 249 -4.50 -9.21 10.19
C ILE A 249 -4.57 -10.67 9.72
N THR A 250 -3.49 -11.16 9.12
CA THR A 250 -3.48 -12.47 8.46
C THR A 250 -2.95 -13.59 9.34
N ASN A 251 -2.24 -13.24 10.41
CA ASN A 251 -1.72 -14.13 11.43
C ASN A 251 -1.50 -13.34 12.72
N LYS A 252 -1.45 -14.04 13.86
CA LYS A 252 -0.92 -13.49 15.10
C LYS A 252 0.60 -13.67 15.11
N VAL A 253 1.34 -12.63 15.45
CA VAL A 253 2.80 -12.73 15.55
C VAL A 253 3.14 -13.54 16.81
N ILE A 254 4.07 -14.48 16.68
CA ILE A 254 4.50 -15.33 17.79
C ILE A 254 5.31 -14.49 18.79
N MET A 255 4.90 -14.54 20.06
CA MET A 255 5.47 -13.72 21.15
C MET A 255 5.94 -14.53 22.35
N ASP A 256 5.73 -15.84 22.36
CA ASP A 256 6.20 -16.79 23.37
C ASP A 256 7.17 -17.81 22.74
N TYR A 257 8.10 -18.33 23.55
CA TYR A 257 9.14 -19.25 23.05
C TYR A 257 8.66 -20.70 23.05
N GLU A 258 7.51 -20.95 23.65
CA GLU A 258 6.90 -22.26 23.85
C GLU A 258 5.99 -22.66 22.67
N SER A 259 5.51 -21.69 21.90
CA SER A 259 4.69 -21.91 20.71
C SER A 259 5.42 -22.75 19.67
N LEU A 260 4.68 -23.72 19.13
CA LEU A 260 5.13 -24.57 18.02
C LEU A 260 4.66 -24.04 16.67
N GLU A 261 3.81 -23.00 16.65
CA GLU A 261 3.30 -22.38 15.44
C GLU A 261 4.39 -21.57 14.74
N LYS A 262 4.28 -21.46 13.41
CA LYS A 262 5.24 -20.73 12.59
C LYS A 262 4.50 -19.91 11.55
N ALA A 263 4.84 -18.63 11.48
CA ALA A 263 4.37 -17.76 10.41
C ALA A 263 4.78 -18.33 9.04
N ASN A 264 3.82 -18.38 8.12
CA ASN A 264 4.03 -18.91 6.78
C ASN A 264 3.17 -18.13 5.77
N HIS A 265 3.66 -18.03 4.54
CA HIS A 265 3.01 -17.21 3.51
C HIS A 265 1.71 -17.84 2.97
N GLU A 266 1.57 -19.15 3.03
CA GLU A 266 0.36 -19.85 2.54
C GLU A 266 -0.87 -19.50 3.39
N GLU A 267 -0.72 -19.46 4.71
CA GLU A 267 -1.76 -18.99 5.65
C GLU A 267 -2.18 -17.56 5.36
N VAL A 268 -1.22 -16.67 5.06
CA VAL A 268 -1.50 -15.28 4.69
C VAL A 268 -2.41 -15.19 3.47
N LEU A 269 -2.12 -15.97 2.42
CA LEU A 269 -2.94 -16.01 1.21
C LEU A 269 -4.33 -16.60 1.47
N ASN A 270 -4.43 -17.62 2.33
CA ASN A 270 -5.69 -18.27 2.68
C ASN A 270 -6.60 -17.34 3.49
N THR A 271 -6.06 -16.64 4.49
CA THR A 271 -6.82 -15.63 5.25
C THR A 271 -7.27 -14.49 4.35
N GLY A 272 -6.42 -14.04 3.42
CA GLY A 272 -6.79 -13.05 2.40
C GLY A 272 -8.02 -13.46 1.58
N LYS A 273 -8.05 -14.70 1.10
CA LYS A 273 -9.21 -15.26 0.36
C LYS A 273 -10.47 -15.32 1.22
N GLN A 274 -10.36 -15.74 2.48
CA GLN A 274 -11.51 -15.83 3.39
C GLN A 274 -12.08 -14.46 3.74
N ALA A 275 -11.22 -13.45 3.89
CA ALA A 275 -11.63 -12.09 4.23
C ALA A 275 -12.04 -11.27 3.00
N SER A 276 -11.81 -11.76 1.77
CA SER A 276 -11.93 -10.97 0.54
C SER A 276 -13.33 -10.40 0.33
N GLN A 277 -14.40 -11.19 0.52
CA GLN A 277 -15.77 -10.71 0.31
C GLN A 277 -16.13 -9.53 1.23
N LYS A 278 -15.79 -9.66 2.52
CA LYS A 278 -16.04 -8.63 3.53
C LYS A 278 -15.22 -7.36 3.25
N LEU A 279 -13.96 -7.53 2.89
CA LEU A 279 -13.06 -6.45 2.50
C LEU A 279 -13.53 -5.72 1.23
N GLU A 280 -13.89 -6.47 0.20
CA GLU A 280 -14.41 -5.94 -1.07
C GLU A 280 -15.66 -5.09 -0.85
N GLN A 281 -16.60 -5.58 -0.02
CA GLN A 281 -17.80 -4.82 0.33
C GLN A 281 -17.45 -3.55 1.11
N PHE A 282 -16.59 -3.66 2.13
CA PHE A 282 -16.16 -2.52 2.94
C PHE A 282 -15.48 -1.44 2.09
N VAL A 283 -14.52 -1.82 1.24
CA VAL A 283 -13.82 -0.88 0.36
C VAL A 283 -14.77 -0.25 -0.65
N SER A 284 -15.68 -1.04 -1.23
CA SER A 284 -16.68 -0.54 -2.17
C SER A 284 -17.56 0.54 -1.55
N ILE A 285 -18.08 0.34 -0.33
CA ILE A 285 -18.88 1.34 0.38
C ILE A 285 -18.02 2.56 0.74
N LEU A 286 -16.78 2.34 1.19
CA LEU A 286 -15.87 3.43 1.53
C LEU A 286 -15.55 4.32 0.33
N MET A 287 -15.44 3.76 -0.89
CA MET A 287 -15.20 4.55 -2.10
C MET A 287 -16.28 5.61 -2.33
N ALA A 288 -17.55 5.30 -2.03
CA ALA A 288 -18.63 6.28 -2.15
C ALA A 288 -18.46 7.47 -1.19
N SER A 289 -17.73 7.29 -0.09
CA SER A 289 -17.51 8.31 0.95
C SER A 289 -16.35 9.28 0.65
N ILE A 290 -15.52 8.99 -0.37
CA ILE A 290 -14.45 9.86 -0.83
C ILE A 290 -15.08 11.11 -1.46
N PRO A 291 -14.72 12.34 -1.04
CA PRO A 291 -15.24 13.55 -1.68
C PRO A 291 -14.99 13.50 -3.20
N LEU A 292 -15.96 13.97 -4.01
CA LEU A 292 -15.65 14.29 -5.40
C LEU A 292 -14.60 15.41 -5.41
N PRO A 293 -13.75 15.50 -6.45
CA PRO A 293 -12.86 16.64 -6.58
C PRO A 293 -13.73 17.89 -6.59
N ASP A 294 -13.26 18.96 -5.96
CA ASP A 294 -13.87 20.26 -6.15
C ASP A 294 -13.72 20.59 -7.64
N HIS A 295 -14.76 20.36 -8.44
CA HIS A 295 -14.84 20.94 -9.76
C HIS A 295 -14.76 22.45 -9.53
N ALA A 296 -13.65 23.06 -9.96
CA ALA A 296 -13.57 24.51 -10.07
C ALA A 296 -14.84 24.97 -10.80
N SER A 297 -15.72 25.64 -10.04
CA SER A 297 -16.92 26.28 -10.55
C SER A 297 -16.52 27.53 -11.32
#